data_AF-A0A9Q9B9U8-F1
#
_entry.id   AF-A0A9Q9B9U8-F1
#
_cell.length_a   1.000
_cell.length_b   1.000
_cell.length_c   1.000
_cell.angle_alpha   90.00
_cell.angle_beta   90.00
_cell.angle_gamma   90.00
#
_symmetry.space_group_name_H-M   'P 1'
#
loop_
_entity.id
_entity.type
_entity.pdbx_description
1 polymer ?
#
loop_
_entity_poly.entity_id
_entity_poly.type
_entity_poly.pdbx_seq_one_letter_code
_entity_poly.pdbx_strand_id
1 'polypeptide(L)'
;MKKLFFCVFFIFIGFAFSEDSVSDKELNGKNAVEKTEESLEFAELPAGYRDINLGMNMDAVKEALLKDSIFGYRGERDISLLPGKNRSLIETKGSSNIKRAWFQFYEENLYIIIIQMDTDRIDYYSMYSALTAKYGEPLTIDPKRAIWKNETVSMILERPLAIKYIDLKVFNELLEKSQTDKAYSDILREEFINDF
;
A
#
# COMPACT_ATOMS: atom_id res chain seq x y z
N MET A 1 18.43 31.06 -9.18
CA MET A 1 19.42 30.71 -8.13
C MET A 1 19.95 29.32 -8.41
N LYS A 2 21.25 29.21 -8.69
CA LYS A 2 21.97 27.99 -9.08
C LYS A 2 22.37 27.20 -7.82
N LYS A 3 22.25 25.87 -7.88
CA LYS A 3 22.74 24.91 -6.88
C LYS A 3 24.27 24.92 -6.85
N LEU A 4 24.87 24.81 -5.67
CA LEU A 4 26.26 24.38 -5.54
C LEU A 4 26.44 23.55 -4.26
N PHE A 5 26.67 22.25 -4.49
CA PHE A 5 27.25 21.31 -3.55
C PHE A 5 28.72 21.68 -3.34
N PHE A 6 29.23 21.65 -2.11
CA PHE A 6 30.67 21.54 -1.88
C PHE A 6 30.95 20.68 -0.65
N CYS A 7 31.64 19.57 -0.90
CA CYS A 7 32.28 18.71 0.10
C CYS A 7 33.43 19.48 0.76
N VAL A 8 33.54 19.40 2.08
CA VAL A 8 34.80 19.73 2.77
C VAL A 8 35.19 18.55 3.64
N PHE A 9 36.20 17.84 3.15
CA PHE A 9 37.02 16.89 3.89
C PHE A 9 38.10 17.73 4.59
N PHE A 10 38.24 17.62 5.91
CA PHE A 10 39.48 18.05 6.58
C PHE A 10 39.82 17.11 7.73
N ILE A 11 40.91 16.38 7.48
CA ILE A 11 41.70 15.59 8.42
C ILE A 11 42.43 16.55 9.35
N PHE A 12 42.45 16.28 10.66
CA PHE A 12 43.57 16.64 11.52
C PHE A 12 43.90 15.52 12.50
N ILE A 13 45.20 15.19 12.48
CA ILE A 13 45.90 14.10 13.16
C ILE A 13 46.33 14.56 14.56
N GLY A 14 46.20 13.66 15.53
CA GLY A 14 47.25 13.35 16.52
C GLY A 14 47.38 14.23 17.76
N PHE A 15 47.08 13.64 18.91
CA PHE A 15 47.92 13.77 20.11
C PHE A 15 48.05 12.39 20.78
N ALA A 16 49.29 12.02 21.07
CA ALA A 16 49.72 10.77 21.72
C ALA A 16 50.31 11.07 23.11
N PHE A 17 50.65 10.00 23.85
CA PHE A 17 51.26 9.85 25.19
C PHE A 17 50.25 9.72 26.35
N SER A 18 50.38 8.79 27.33
CA SER A 18 51.53 7.97 27.78
C SER A 18 51.07 6.71 28.57
N GLU A 19 51.97 5.73 28.67
CA GLU A 19 52.15 4.53 29.55
C GLU A 19 51.42 4.55 30.94
N ASP A 20 51.08 3.44 31.62
CA ASP A 20 51.81 2.16 31.79
C ASP A 20 50.99 1.05 32.49
N SER A 21 51.55 -0.18 32.49
CA SER A 21 51.35 -1.34 33.39
C SER A 21 50.58 -2.62 32.94
N VAL A 22 51.37 -3.53 32.32
CA VAL A 22 51.59 -4.97 32.62
C VAL A 22 50.40 -5.90 32.96
N SER A 23 50.21 -6.96 32.15
CA SER A 23 50.33 -8.38 32.56
C SER A 23 49.99 -9.33 31.40
N ASP A 24 50.93 -10.19 31.03
CA ASP A 24 50.83 -11.20 29.98
C ASP A 24 49.75 -12.27 30.24
N LYS A 25 49.04 -12.65 29.17
CA LYS A 25 48.61 -14.03 28.90
C LYS A 25 48.17 -14.17 27.44
N GLU A 26 49.03 -14.77 26.62
CA GLU A 26 48.63 -15.36 25.35
C GLU A 26 47.66 -16.52 25.61
N LEU A 27 46.50 -16.49 24.94
CA LEU A 27 45.75 -17.68 24.53
C LEU A 27 44.80 -17.30 23.38
N ASN A 28 45.27 -17.61 22.19
CA ASN A 28 44.53 -18.00 20.99
C ASN A 28 42.99 -18.03 21.14
N GLY A 29 42.31 -17.07 20.50
CA GLY A 29 40.86 -17.02 20.38
C GLY A 29 40.47 -16.27 19.12
N LYS A 30 40.43 -16.99 17.99
CA LYS A 30 39.72 -16.54 16.79
C LYS A 30 38.30 -16.16 17.18
N ASN A 31 37.95 -14.90 17.07
CA ASN A 31 36.57 -14.46 16.89
C ASN A 31 36.61 -13.30 15.89
N ALA A 32 36.72 -13.68 14.61
CA ALA A 32 36.13 -12.87 13.57
C ALA A 32 34.64 -12.79 13.91
N VAL A 33 34.19 -11.60 14.30
CA VAL A 33 32.77 -11.29 14.36
C VAL A 33 32.30 -11.29 12.91
N GLU A 34 31.92 -12.47 12.42
CA GLU A 34 31.04 -12.60 11.27
C GLU A 34 29.72 -11.94 11.65
N LYS A 35 29.60 -10.68 11.27
CA LYS A 35 28.31 -10.01 11.18
C LYS A 35 27.57 -10.68 10.03
N THR A 36 26.85 -11.75 10.34
CA THR A 36 25.87 -12.34 9.44
C THR A 36 24.86 -11.26 9.09
N GLU A 37 25.01 -10.65 7.92
CA GLU A 37 23.95 -9.89 7.29
C GLU A 37 22.88 -10.90 6.90
N GLU A 38 21.96 -11.19 7.82
CA GLU A 38 20.70 -11.82 7.46
C GLU A 38 20.01 -10.91 6.45
N SER A 39 20.06 -11.28 5.17
CA SER A 39 19.23 -10.68 4.14
C SER A 39 17.78 -10.97 4.53
N LEU A 40 17.11 -9.97 5.09
CA LEU A 40 15.67 -10.03 5.34
C LEU A 40 14.97 -10.22 3.99
N GLU A 41 14.57 -11.45 3.69
CA GLU A 41 13.75 -11.75 2.52
C GLU A 41 12.31 -11.32 2.81
N PHE A 42 11.86 -10.25 2.15
CA PHE A 42 10.48 -9.78 2.22
C PHE A 42 9.60 -10.51 1.20
N ALA A 43 8.33 -10.71 1.56
CA ALA A 43 7.35 -11.30 0.65
C ALA A 43 6.94 -10.32 -0.46
N GLU A 44 6.53 -10.85 -1.61
CA GLU A 44 5.91 -10.05 -2.66
C GLU A 44 4.57 -9.45 -2.20
N LEU A 45 4.24 -8.27 -2.75
CA LEU A 45 2.97 -7.63 -2.46
C LEU A 45 1.81 -8.43 -3.04
N PRO A 46 0.79 -8.76 -2.23
CA PRO A 46 -0.33 -9.54 -2.71
C PRO A 46 -1.23 -8.67 -3.60
N ALA A 47 -1.77 -9.29 -4.66
CA ALA A 47 -2.75 -8.68 -5.56
C ALA A 47 -4.19 -8.70 -4.99
N GLY A 48 -4.35 -8.92 -3.69
CA GLY A 48 -5.66 -9.05 -3.08
C GLY A 48 -5.62 -9.47 -1.62
N TYR A 49 -6.77 -9.94 -1.14
CA TYR A 49 -6.94 -10.42 0.22
C TYR A 49 -7.70 -11.73 0.22
N ARG A 50 -7.05 -12.78 0.76
CA ARG A 50 -7.56 -14.17 0.74
C ARG A 50 -7.76 -14.64 -0.71
N ASP A 51 -8.90 -15.26 -1.01
CA ASP A 51 -9.19 -15.80 -2.35
C ASP A 51 -9.71 -14.73 -3.33
N ILE A 52 -9.79 -13.46 -2.91
CA ILE A 52 -10.28 -12.35 -3.73
C ILE A 52 -9.10 -11.53 -4.22
N ASN A 53 -8.89 -11.52 -5.54
CA ASN A 53 -7.76 -10.88 -6.19
C ASN A 53 -8.20 -9.86 -7.25
N LEU A 54 -7.40 -8.81 -7.43
CA LEU A 54 -7.53 -7.86 -8.52
C LEU A 54 -7.56 -8.59 -9.87
N GLY A 55 -8.35 -8.08 -10.81
CA GLY A 55 -8.60 -8.68 -12.12
C GLY A 55 -9.66 -9.78 -12.13
N MET A 56 -10.16 -10.24 -10.98
CA MET A 56 -11.30 -11.16 -10.95
C MET A 56 -12.56 -10.49 -11.50
N ASN A 57 -13.35 -11.25 -12.26
CA ASN A 57 -14.66 -10.78 -12.70
C ASN A 57 -15.68 -10.77 -11.54
N MET A 58 -16.79 -10.07 -11.75
CA MET A 58 -17.88 -9.94 -10.79
C MET A 58 -18.35 -11.28 -10.20
N ASP A 59 -18.63 -12.28 -11.05
CA ASP A 59 -19.20 -13.55 -10.60
C ASP A 59 -18.20 -14.36 -9.76
N ALA A 60 -16.93 -14.37 -10.16
CA ALA A 60 -15.85 -15.01 -9.39
C ALA A 60 -15.70 -14.37 -8.00
N VAL A 61 -15.81 -13.04 -7.90
CA VAL A 61 -15.78 -12.34 -6.60
C VAL A 61 -17.00 -12.71 -5.76
N LYS A 62 -18.21 -12.76 -6.32
CA LYS A 62 -19.42 -13.19 -5.60
C LYS A 62 -19.28 -14.61 -5.06
N GLU A 63 -18.76 -15.54 -5.86
CA GLU A 63 -18.51 -16.91 -5.41
C GLU A 63 -17.51 -16.99 -4.27
N ALA A 64 -16.39 -16.25 -4.38
CA ALA A 64 -15.39 -16.20 -3.31
C ALA A 64 -15.96 -15.60 -2.02
N LEU A 65 -16.77 -14.53 -2.15
CA LEU A 65 -17.46 -13.90 -1.03
C LEU A 65 -18.48 -14.81 -0.34
N LEU A 66 -19.20 -15.65 -1.11
CA LEU A 66 -20.13 -16.63 -0.56
C LEU A 66 -19.40 -17.76 0.19
N LYS A 67 -18.20 -18.13 -0.26
CA LYS A 67 -17.38 -19.18 0.36
C LYS A 67 -16.71 -18.72 1.66
N ASP A 68 -16.42 -17.43 1.80
CA ASP A 68 -15.77 -16.88 2.99
C ASP A 68 -16.72 -16.03 3.85
N SER A 69 -17.20 -16.65 4.93
CA SER A 69 -18.09 -16.05 5.92
C SER A 69 -17.56 -14.76 6.57
N ILE A 70 -16.24 -14.49 6.51
CA ILE A 70 -15.67 -13.27 7.12
C ILE A 70 -16.23 -12.00 6.46
N PHE A 71 -16.60 -12.07 5.18
CA PHE A 71 -17.15 -10.93 4.44
C PHE A 71 -18.66 -10.78 4.61
N GLY A 72 -19.38 -11.75 5.19
CA GLY A 72 -20.82 -11.63 5.47
C GLY A 72 -21.69 -11.31 4.25
N TYR A 73 -21.23 -11.63 3.04
CA TYR A 73 -21.93 -11.39 1.78
C TYR A 73 -23.19 -12.27 1.67
N ARG A 74 -24.30 -11.68 1.23
CA ARG A 74 -25.61 -12.37 1.17
C ARG A 74 -26.20 -12.48 -0.24
N GLY A 75 -25.42 -12.15 -1.27
CA GLY A 75 -25.85 -12.18 -2.67
C GLY A 75 -26.17 -10.79 -3.25
N GLU A 76 -26.96 -10.76 -4.33
CA GLU A 76 -27.12 -9.60 -5.23
C GLU A 76 -27.54 -8.27 -4.57
N ARG A 77 -28.19 -8.29 -3.40
CA ARG A 77 -28.63 -7.06 -2.70
C ARG A 77 -27.48 -6.13 -2.30
N ASP A 78 -26.26 -6.66 -2.24
CA ASP A 78 -25.06 -5.95 -1.82
C ASP A 78 -24.36 -5.24 -3.00
N ILE A 79 -24.98 -5.20 -4.19
CA ILE A 79 -24.43 -4.57 -5.41
C ILE A 79 -25.01 -3.19 -5.64
N SER A 80 -24.14 -2.23 -5.96
CA SER A 80 -24.51 -0.87 -6.37
C SER A 80 -23.85 -0.51 -7.70
N LEU A 81 -24.56 0.26 -8.53
CA LEU A 81 -24.01 0.86 -9.74
C LEU A 81 -23.44 2.24 -9.40
N LEU A 82 -22.18 2.48 -9.75
CA LEU A 82 -21.54 3.77 -9.49
C LEU A 82 -21.75 4.73 -10.66
N PRO A 83 -21.78 6.06 -10.43
CA PRO A 83 -21.79 7.04 -11.51
C PRO A 83 -20.57 6.88 -12.44
N GLY A 84 -20.82 6.86 -13.75
CA GLY A 84 -19.82 6.59 -14.78
C GLY A 84 -20.12 5.28 -15.52
N LYS A 85 -19.87 5.23 -16.83
CA LYS A 85 -20.11 4.01 -17.62
C LYS A 85 -19.23 2.86 -17.08
N ASN A 86 -19.84 1.68 -16.94
CA ASN A 86 -19.17 0.41 -16.58
C ASN A 86 -18.52 0.35 -15.19
N ARG A 87 -19.08 1.05 -14.19
CA ARG A 87 -18.62 0.96 -12.79
C ARG A 87 -19.67 0.33 -11.89
N SER A 88 -19.25 -0.65 -11.11
CA SER A 88 -20.10 -1.29 -10.10
C SER A 88 -19.29 -1.54 -8.83
N LEU A 89 -20.02 -1.81 -7.75
CA LEU A 89 -19.48 -1.98 -6.42
C LEU A 89 -20.23 -3.11 -5.71
N ILE A 90 -19.51 -4.03 -5.07
CA ILE A 90 -20.06 -4.87 -4.02
C ILE A 90 -19.64 -4.26 -2.67
N GLU A 91 -20.61 -4.01 -1.79
CA GLU A 91 -20.37 -3.62 -0.41
C GLU A 91 -20.82 -4.74 0.53
N THR A 92 -19.93 -5.17 1.42
CA THR A 92 -20.24 -6.24 2.38
C THR A 92 -20.01 -5.77 3.81
N LYS A 93 -20.86 -6.23 4.74
CA LYS A 93 -20.58 -6.11 6.17
C LYS A 93 -19.69 -7.27 6.58
N GLY A 94 -18.54 -6.98 7.17
CA GLY A 94 -17.66 -8.04 7.65
C GLY A 94 -18.09 -8.61 9.00
N SER A 95 -17.35 -9.62 9.44
CA SER A 95 -17.36 -10.14 10.79
C SER A 95 -15.95 -10.16 11.38
N SER A 96 -15.85 -10.52 12.67
CA SER A 96 -14.59 -10.55 13.41
C SER A 96 -13.89 -9.18 13.38
N ASN A 97 -12.77 -9.07 12.66
CA ASN A 97 -11.96 -7.86 12.57
C ASN A 97 -12.32 -6.97 11.37
N ILE A 98 -13.18 -7.43 10.46
CA ILE A 98 -13.63 -6.65 9.31
C ILE A 98 -14.95 -5.97 9.68
N LYS A 99 -14.96 -4.64 9.66
CA LYS A 99 -16.17 -3.85 9.81
C LYS A 99 -16.97 -3.82 8.50
N ARG A 100 -16.26 -3.59 7.39
CA ARG A 100 -16.85 -3.45 6.06
C ARG A 100 -15.81 -3.69 4.98
N ALA A 101 -16.26 -4.21 3.84
CA ALA A 101 -15.41 -4.33 2.66
C ALA A 101 -16.12 -3.81 1.40
N TRP A 102 -15.33 -3.27 0.48
CA TRP A 102 -15.78 -2.78 -0.82
C TRP A 102 -14.94 -3.37 -1.94
N PHE A 103 -15.60 -3.78 -3.00
CA PHE A 103 -15.01 -4.38 -4.18
C PHE A 103 -15.50 -3.59 -5.39
N GLN A 104 -14.64 -2.75 -5.99
CA GLN A 104 -15.01 -1.89 -7.11
C GLN A 104 -14.58 -2.49 -8.43
N PHE A 105 -15.48 -2.46 -9.39
CA PHE A 105 -15.31 -3.05 -10.70
C PHE A 105 -15.30 -1.98 -11.77
N TYR A 106 -14.47 -2.19 -12.78
CA TYR A 106 -14.44 -1.42 -14.01
C TYR A 106 -14.36 -2.40 -15.17
N GLU A 107 -15.26 -2.26 -16.14
CA GLU A 107 -15.40 -3.22 -17.25
C GLU A 107 -15.46 -4.67 -16.75
N GLU A 108 -16.29 -4.89 -15.72
CA GLU A 108 -16.54 -6.18 -15.07
C GLU A 108 -15.37 -6.78 -14.27
N ASN A 109 -14.21 -6.12 -14.24
CA ASN A 109 -13.01 -6.59 -13.53
C ASN A 109 -12.78 -5.81 -12.23
N LEU A 110 -12.46 -6.53 -11.16
CA LEU A 110 -12.13 -5.97 -9.85
C LEU A 110 -10.81 -5.18 -9.92
N TYR A 111 -10.85 -3.88 -9.63
CA TYR A 111 -9.64 -3.04 -9.69
C TYR A 111 -9.32 -2.34 -8.37
N ILE A 112 -10.26 -2.30 -7.42
CA ILE A 112 -10.01 -1.83 -6.05
C ILE A 112 -10.69 -2.76 -5.05
N ILE A 113 -9.93 -3.16 -4.03
CA ILE A 113 -10.43 -3.81 -2.81
C ILE A 113 -10.16 -2.88 -1.64
N ILE A 114 -11.16 -2.62 -0.80
CA ILE A 114 -11.00 -1.85 0.44
C ILE A 114 -11.53 -2.70 1.59
N ILE A 115 -10.69 -3.01 2.57
CA ILE A 115 -11.09 -3.68 3.80
C ILE A 115 -10.94 -2.70 4.95
N GLN A 116 -12.07 -2.25 5.49
CA GLN A 116 -12.12 -1.45 6.71
C GLN A 116 -12.22 -2.37 7.92
N MET A 117 -11.28 -2.22 8.84
CA MET A 117 -11.22 -3.03 10.05
C MET A 117 -11.96 -2.37 11.21
N ASP A 118 -12.29 -3.17 12.21
CA ASP A 118 -12.89 -2.71 13.46
C ASP A 118 -11.81 -2.12 14.38
N THR A 119 -11.83 -0.80 14.56
CA THR A 119 -10.86 -0.05 15.36
C THR A 119 -10.96 -0.31 16.86
N ASP A 120 -12.07 -0.90 17.31
CA ASP A 120 -12.24 -1.30 18.71
C ASP A 120 -11.51 -2.62 19.00
N ARG A 121 -11.07 -3.33 17.95
CA ARG A 121 -10.40 -4.65 18.04
C ARG A 121 -8.96 -4.62 17.58
N ILE A 122 -8.65 -3.82 16.57
CA ILE A 122 -7.33 -3.70 15.96
C ILE A 122 -6.96 -2.22 15.89
N ASP A 123 -5.71 -1.90 16.19
CA ASP A 123 -5.17 -0.55 16.01
C ASP A 123 -4.28 -0.45 14.75
N TYR A 124 -4.07 0.78 14.30
CA TYR A 124 -3.25 1.07 13.13
C TYR A 124 -1.79 0.62 13.27
N TYR A 125 -1.19 0.79 14.44
CA TYR A 125 0.22 0.48 14.63
C TYR A 125 0.47 -1.03 14.55
N SER A 126 -0.43 -1.85 15.08
CA SER A 126 -0.40 -3.31 14.92
C SER A 126 -0.43 -3.72 13.44
N MET A 127 -1.35 -3.14 12.65
CA MET A 127 -1.42 -3.40 11.21
C MET A 127 -0.18 -2.91 10.46
N TYR A 128 0.29 -1.70 10.74
CA TYR A 128 1.49 -1.14 10.15
C TYR A 128 2.70 -2.05 10.40
N SER A 129 2.93 -2.42 11.66
CA SER A 129 4.06 -3.26 12.06
C SER A 129 4.01 -4.64 11.39
N ALA A 130 2.82 -5.25 11.32
CA ALA A 130 2.63 -6.54 10.64
C ALA A 130 2.91 -6.46 9.13
N LEU A 131 2.48 -5.37 8.47
CA LEU A 131 2.77 -5.16 7.04
C LEU A 131 4.26 -4.88 6.81
N THR A 132 4.89 -4.04 7.61
CA THR A 132 6.32 -3.74 7.51
C THR A 132 7.18 -4.98 7.74
N ALA A 133 6.85 -5.79 8.75
CA ALA A 133 7.55 -7.04 9.01
C ALA A 133 7.44 -8.03 7.84
N LYS A 134 6.32 -8.02 7.10
CA LYS A 134 6.07 -8.96 6.01
C LYS A 134 6.59 -8.48 4.64
N TYR A 135 6.44 -7.20 4.34
CA TYR A 135 6.65 -6.64 3.00
C TYR A 135 7.76 -5.56 2.94
N GLY A 136 8.45 -5.31 4.06
CA GLY A 136 9.45 -4.26 4.18
C GLY A 136 8.83 -2.88 4.42
N GLU A 137 9.66 -1.84 4.46
CA GLU A 137 9.19 -0.47 4.67
C GLU A 137 8.29 0.02 3.52
N PRO A 138 7.25 0.83 3.79
CA PRO A 138 6.44 1.42 2.75
C PRO A 138 7.27 2.37 1.89
N LEU A 139 6.92 2.48 0.60
CA LEU A 139 7.52 3.42 -0.33
C LEU A 139 7.28 4.87 0.10
N THR A 140 6.08 5.18 0.60
CA THR A 140 5.75 6.49 1.15
C THR A 140 4.91 6.37 2.41
N ILE A 141 5.13 7.32 3.32
CA ILE A 141 4.36 7.45 4.56
C ILE A 141 4.02 8.93 4.78
N ASP A 142 2.75 9.19 5.09
CA ASP A 142 2.25 10.49 5.51
C ASP A 142 1.32 10.31 6.73
N PRO A 143 0.88 11.39 7.41
CA PRO A 143 0.04 11.26 8.60
C PRO A 143 -1.27 10.49 8.38
N LYS A 144 -1.76 10.38 7.14
CA LYS A 144 -3.02 9.71 6.78
C LYS A 144 -2.81 8.28 6.32
N ARG A 145 -1.65 7.92 5.76
CA ARG A 145 -1.44 6.61 5.13
C ARG A 145 0.02 6.17 4.97
N ALA A 146 0.20 4.86 4.83
CA ALA A 146 1.43 4.22 4.36
C ALA A 146 1.16 3.44 3.06
N ILE A 147 2.07 3.50 2.10
CA ILE A 147 1.89 2.94 0.75
C ILE A 147 3.03 1.97 0.44
N TRP A 148 2.68 0.72 0.14
CA TRP A 148 3.54 -0.25 -0.51
C TRP A 148 3.13 -0.35 -1.98
N LYS A 149 4.09 -0.38 -2.89
CA LYS A 149 3.81 -0.34 -4.33
C LYS A 149 4.85 -1.13 -5.10
N ASN A 150 4.39 -1.94 -6.07
CA ASN A 150 5.23 -2.55 -7.10
C ASN A 150 4.73 -2.08 -8.49
N GLU A 151 5.06 -2.82 -9.56
CA GLU A 151 4.67 -2.47 -10.93
C GLU A 151 3.16 -2.59 -11.19
N THR A 152 2.48 -3.51 -10.51
CA THR A 152 1.09 -3.90 -10.81
C THR A 152 0.09 -3.48 -9.73
N VAL A 153 0.53 -3.41 -8.47
CA VAL A 153 -0.33 -3.23 -7.29
C VAL A 153 0.16 -2.07 -6.42
N SER A 154 -0.78 -1.28 -5.94
CA SER A 154 -0.58 -0.38 -4.80
C SER A 154 -1.40 -0.87 -3.61
N MET A 155 -0.71 -1.25 -2.53
CA MET A 155 -1.30 -1.60 -1.25
C MET A 155 -1.17 -0.42 -0.27
N ILE A 156 -2.29 0.08 0.25
CA ILE A 156 -2.33 1.31 1.06
C ILE A 156 -2.98 1.02 2.41
N LEU A 157 -2.26 1.25 3.50
CA LEU A 157 -2.84 1.30 4.84
C LEU A 157 -3.22 2.74 5.16
N GLU A 158 -4.51 3.02 5.38
CA GLU A 158 -5.05 4.34 5.67
C GLU A 158 -5.61 4.44 7.10
N ARG A 159 -5.52 5.64 7.67
CA ARG A 159 -6.22 5.99 8.92
C ARG A 159 -7.72 6.26 8.64
N PRO A 160 -8.64 5.90 9.55
CA PRO A 160 -8.38 5.35 10.89
C PRO A 160 -7.89 3.90 10.88
N LEU A 161 -8.47 3.01 10.05
CA LEU A 161 -7.95 1.66 9.83
C LEU A 161 -8.58 0.97 8.61
N ALA A 162 -7.99 1.18 7.43
CA ALA A 162 -8.39 0.48 6.21
C ALA A 162 -7.16 0.05 5.40
N ILE A 163 -7.21 -1.14 4.82
CA ILE A 163 -6.23 -1.60 3.84
C ILE A 163 -6.88 -1.56 2.46
N LYS A 164 -6.18 -1.00 1.47
CA LYS A 164 -6.62 -0.95 0.07
C LYS A 164 -5.65 -1.70 -0.83
N TYR A 165 -6.18 -2.37 -1.83
CA TYR A 165 -5.44 -2.94 -2.94
C TYR A 165 -5.95 -2.29 -4.22
N ILE A 166 -5.04 -1.79 -5.06
CA ILE A 166 -5.38 -1.06 -6.28
C ILE A 166 -4.60 -1.64 -7.44
N ASP A 167 -5.30 -2.03 -8.51
CA ASP A 167 -4.69 -2.36 -9.79
C ASP A 167 -4.18 -1.06 -10.45
N LEU A 168 -2.85 -0.95 -10.58
CA LEU A 168 -2.22 0.26 -11.09
C LEU A 168 -2.51 0.52 -12.56
N LYS A 169 -2.68 -0.54 -13.37
CA LYS A 169 -2.96 -0.41 -14.80
C LYS A 169 -4.34 0.22 -14.99
N VAL A 170 -5.36 -0.37 -14.37
CA VAL A 170 -6.73 0.13 -14.46
C VAL A 170 -6.88 1.50 -13.81
N PHE A 171 -6.23 1.71 -12.65
CA PHE A 171 -6.28 3.00 -11.96
C PHE A 171 -5.69 4.14 -12.80
N ASN A 172 -4.55 3.91 -13.46
CA ASN A 172 -3.92 4.91 -14.31
C ASN A 172 -4.76 5.21 -15.57
N GLU A 173 -5.33 4.19 -16.21
CA GLU A 173 -6.27 4.37 -17.33
C GLU A 173 -7.46 5.26 -16.94
N LEU A 174 -8.07 4.97 -15.77
CA LEU A 174 -9.17 5.77 -15.25
C LEU A 174 -8.77 7.21 -14.91
N LEU A 175 -7.54 7.41 -14.44
CA LEU A 175 -7.00 8.74 -14.16
C LEU A 175 -6.87 9.55 -15.45
N GLU A 176 -6.28 8.96 -16.49
CA GLU A 176 -6.12 9.59 -17.81
C GLU A 176 -7.49 9.97 -18.40
N LYS A 177 -8.43 9.02 -18.44
CA LYS A 177 -9.80 9.27 -18.91
C LYS A 177 -10.49 10.41 -18.15
N SER A 178 -10.32 10.46 -16.83
CA SER A 178 -10.92 11.53 -16.01
C SER A 178 -10.32 12.91 -16.28
N GLN A 179 -9.04 12.99 -16.66
CA GLN A 179 -8.42 14.25 -17.05
C GLN A 179 -8.93 14.71 -18.42
N THR A 180 -9.09 13.77 -19.37
CA THR A 180 -9.69 14.06 -20.68
C THR A 180 -11.14 14.54 -20.55
N ASP A 181 -11.96 13.87 -19.73
CA ASP A 181 -13.37 14.24 -19.53
C ASP A 181 -13.51 15.63 -18.90
N LYS A 182 -12.65 15.98 -17.93
CA LYS A 182 -12.61 17.33 -17.33
C LYS A 182 -12.25 18.39 -18.36
N ALA A 183 -11.17 18.16 -19.14
CA ALA A 183 -10.77 19.08 -20.19
C ALA A 183 -11.88 19.30 -21.23
N TYR A 184 -12.59 18.24 -21.62
CA TYR A 184 -13.72 18.35 -22.53
C TYR A 184 -14.92 19.10 -21.91
N SER A 185 -15.24 18.83 -20.65
CA SER A 185 -16.29 19.56 -19.93
C SER A 185 -15.97 21.05 -19.79
N ASP A 186 -14.70 21.41 -19.59
CA ASP A 186 -14.25 22.79 -19.49
C ASP A 186 -14.40 23.51 -20.85
N ILE A 187 -14.03 22.83 -21.96
CA ILE A 187 -14.23 23.35 -23.33
C ILE A 187 -15.72 23.59 -23.62
N LEU A 188 -16.60 22.61 -23.35
CA LEU A 188 -18.04 22.76 -23.57
C LEU A 188 -18.64 23.92 -22.76
N ARG A 189 -18.13 24.13 -21.54
CA ARG A 189 -18.55 25.26 -20.70
C ARG A 189 -18.10 26.59 -21.31
N GLU A 190 -16.88 26.68 -21.82
CA GLU A 190 -16.37 27.89 -22.50
C GLU A 190 -17.16 28.18 -23.78
N GLU A 191 -17.42 27.19 -24.62
CA GLU A 191 -18.25 27.32 -25.83
C GLU A 191 -19.64 27.86 -25.50
N PHE A 192 -20.31 27.27 -24.50
CA PHE A 192 -21.63 27.73 -24.05
C PHE A 192 -21.62 29.18 -23.54
N ILE A 193 -20.55 29.60 -22.83
CA ILE A 193 -20.43 31.00 -22.36
C ILE A 193 -20.24 31.94 -23.55
N ASN A 194 -19.47 31.54 -24.57
CA ASN A 194 -19.22 32.35 -25.76
C ASN A 194 -20.44 32.51 -26.68
N ASP A 195 -21.48 31.68 -26.48
CA ASP A 195 -22.76 31.79 -27.19
C ASP A 195 -23.68 32.92 -26.66
N PHE A 196 -23.32 33.58 -25.55
CA PHE A 196 -24.03 34.73 -24.96
C PHE A 196 -23.20 36.02 -24.99
#